data_AF-A0A7C7GSK1-F1
#
_entry.id   AF-A0A7C7GSK1-F1
#
_cell.length_a   1.000
_cell.length_b   1.000
_cell.length_c   1.000
_cell.angle_alpha   90.00
_cell.angle_beta   90.00
_cell.angle_gamma   90.00
#
_symmetry.space_group_name_H-M   'P 1'
#
loop_
_entity.id
_entity.type
_entity.pdbx_description
1 polymer ?
#
loop_
_entity_poly.entity_id
_entity_poly.type
_entity_poly.pdbx_seq_one_letter_code
_entity_poly.pdbx_strand_id
1 'polypeptide(L)' 'MKVEKENLIQFVNLVNECCAVMDDDYVAEWLTTPNSNLNMAPPMELVNDQVGREKLHRLLYFIDIGEADL' A
#
# COMPACT_ATOMS: atom_id res chain seq x y z
N MET A 1 14.46 -2.29 2.16
CA MET A 1 13.92 -0.95 1.82
C MET A 1 14.26 0.04 2.92
N LYS A 2 14.41 1.33 2.61
CA LYS A 2 14.46 2.43 3.60
C LYS A 2 13.34 3.43 3.26
N VAL A 3 12.53 3.79 4.25
CA VAL A 3 11.60 4.92 4.14
C VAL A 3 12.39 6.19 4.42
N GLU A 4 12.34 7.15 3.51
CA GLU A 4 13.02 8.44 3.70
C GLU A 4 12.31 9.25 4.79
N LYS A 5 13.07 10.07 5.54
CA LYS A 5 12.52 10.81 6.68
C LYS A 5 11.34 11.70 6.27
N GLU A 6 11.42 12.32 5.08
CA GLU A 6 10.34 13.15 4.54
C GLU A 6 9.07 12.37 4.21
N ASN A 7 9.17 11.07 3.96
CA ASN A 7 8.06 10.18 3.59
C ASN A 7 7.54 9.33 4.76
N LEU A 8 8.08 9.53 5.97
CA LEU A 8 7.71 8.72 7.15
C LEU A 8 6.22 8.84 7.48
N ILE A 9 5.66 10.04 7.40
CA ILE A 9 4.23 10.27 7.69
C ILE A 9 3.36 9.57 6.65
N GLN A 10 3.72 9.67 5.37
CA GLN A 10 2.99 9.02 4.27
C GLN A 10 3.02 7.50 4.41
N PHE A 11 4.16 6.94 4.82
CA PHE A 11 4.26 5.52 5.10
C PHE A 11 3.37 5.08 6.28
N VAL A 12 3.40 5.79 7.40
CA VAL A 12 2.53 5.47 8.55
C VAL A 12 1.05 5.59 8.19
N ASN A 13 0.67 6.62 7.42
CA ASN A 13 -0.70 6.76 6.94
C ASN A 13 -1.11 5.61 6.04
N LEU A 14 -0.25 5.19 5.10
CA LEU A 14 -0.51 4.04 4.25
C LEU A 14 -0.74 2.76 5.07
N VAL A 15 0.10 2.50 6.09
CA VAL A 15 -0.07 1.34 6.97
C VAL A 15 -1.43 1.41 7.68
N ASN A 16 -1.80 2.56 8.23
CA ASN A 16 -3.10 2.75 8.89
C ASN A 16 -4.28 2.53 7.94
N GLU A 17 -4.17 3.01 6.70
CA GLU A 17 -5.18 2.81 5.67
C GLU A 17 -5.29 1.34 5.25
N CYS A 18 -4.17 0.61 5.15
CA CYS A 18 -4.19 -0.83 4.93
C CYS A 18 -4.94 -1.54 6.06
N CYS A 19 -4.62 -1.24 7.33
CA CYS A 19 -5.31 -1.83 8.49
C CYS A 19 -6.81 -1.49 8.56
N ALA A 20 -7.29 -0.50 7.82
CA ALA A 20 -8.71 -0.17 7.76
C ALA A 20 -9.50 -1.09 6.80
N VAL A 21 -8.81 -1.74 5.85
CA VAL A 21 -9.43 -2.51 4.75
C VAL A 21 -9.00 -3.98 4.70
N MET A 22 -7.96 -4.36 5.45
CA MET A 22 -7.47 -5.74 5.58
C MET A 22 -6.99 -6.03 7.00
N ASP A 23 -6.90 -7.32 7.37
CA ASP A 23 -6.44 -7.74 8.69
C ASP A 23 -4.99 -7.31 8.95
N ASP A 24 -4.71 -6.87 10.18
CA ASP A 24 -3.45 -6.24 10.56
C ASP A 24 -2.25 -7.22 10.49
N ASP A 25 -2.50 -8.50 10.74
CA ASP A 25 -1.53 -9.58 10.57
C ASP A 25 -1.14 -9.81 9.10
N TYR A 26 -2.02 -9.45 8.15
CA TYR A 26 -1.79 -9.57 6.71
C TYR A 26 -1.14 -8.33 6.08
N VAL A 27 -1.26 -7.14 6.69
CA VAL A 27 -0.74 -5.88 6.13
C VAL A 27 0.76 -5.95 5.82
N ALA A 28 1.56 -6.54 6.71
CA ALA A 28 3.00 -6.66 6.49
C ALA A 28 3.35 -7.53 5.28
N GLU A 29 2.62 -8.63 5.09
CA GLU A 29 2.76 -9.52 3.95
C GLU A 29 2.34 -8.80 2.65
N TRP A 30 1.17 -8.16 2.66
CA TRP A 30 0.67 -7.43 1.50
C TRP A 30 1.64 -6.33 1.05
N LEU A 31 2.15 -5.52 1.98
CA LEU A 31 3.08 -4.44 1.66
C LEU A 31 4.37 -4.93 1.01
N THR A 32 4.81 -6.16 1.32
CA THR A 32 6.08 -6.73 0.83
C THR A 32 5.92 -7.69 -0.34
N THR A 33 4.68 -8.05 -0.69
CA THR A 33 4.38 -9.00 -1.76
C THR A 33 4.18 -8.26 -3.09
N PRO A 34 4.79 -8.73 -4.20
CA PRO A 34 4.48 -8.27 -5.55
C PRO A 34 2.98 -8.28 -5.86
N ASN A 35 2.41 -7.15 -6.25
CA ASN A 35 0.98 -7.06 -6.56
C ASN A 35 0.76 -6.85 -8.07
N SER A 36 -0.11 -7.66 -8.68
CA SER A 36 -0.40 -7.61 -10.12
C SER A 36 -1.02 -6.28 -10.57
N ASN A 37 -1.83 -5.64 -9.72
CA ASN A 37 -2.40 -4.31 -9.96
C ASN A 37 -1.34 -3.19 -9.92
N LEU A 38 -0.14 -3.50 -9.43
CA LEU A 38 0.99 -2.58 -9.30
C LEU A 38 2.16 -2.96 -10.23
N ASN A 39 1.88 -3.61 -11.37
CA ASN A 39 2.88 -4.12 -12.32
C ASN A 39 3.89 -5.08 -11.65
N MET A 40 3.43 -5.90 -10.71
CA MET A 40 4.26 -6.79 -9.89
C MET A 40 5.24 -6.06 -8.96
N ALA A 41 5.11 -4.75 -8.77
CA ALA A 41 5.85 -4.05 -7.72
C ALA A 41 5.21 -4.33 -6.36
N PRO A 42 6.00 -4.57 -5.30
CA PRO A 42 5.50 -4.53 -3.94
C PRO A 42 5.00 -3.13 -3.57
N PRO A 43 3.87 -3.00 -2.83
CA PRO A 43 3.36 -1.70 -2.39
C PRO A 43 4.41 -0.83 -1.69
N MET A 44 5.30 -1.44 -0.88
CA MET A 44 6.34 -0.71 -0.16
C MET A 44 7.29 0.08 -1.08
N GLU A 45 7.53 -0.38 -2.30
CA GLU A 45 8.45 0.31 -3.23
C GLU A 45 7.83 1.60 -3.80
N LEU A 46 6.51 1.73 -3.72
CA LEU A 46 5.76 2.86 -4.29
C LEU A 46 5.49 3.99 -3.28
N VAL A 47 5.76 3.77 -1.99
CA VAL A 47 5.40 4.73 -0.93
C VAL A 47 6.19 6.04 -0.99
N ASN A 48 7.43 6.00 -1.50
CA ASN A 48 8.27 7.19 -1.59
C ASN A 48 7.94 8.05 -2.82
N ASP A 49 7.27 7.49 -3.83
CA ASP A 49 6.89 8.20 -5.06
C ASP A 49 5.44 8.71 -4.98
N GLN A 50 5.18 9.94 -5.41
CA GLN A 50 3.82 10.50 -5.36
C GLN A 50 2.85 9.74 -6.26
N VAL A 51 3.26 9.42 -7.48
CA VAL A 51 2.42 8.68 -8.44
C VAL A 51 2.17 7.27 -7.93
N GLY A 52 3.19 6.64 -7.34
CA GLY A 52 3.09 5.38 -6.63
C GLY A 52 2.05 5.39 -5.52
N ARG A 53 2.08 6.40 -4.62
CA ARG A 53 1.09 6.55 -3.55
C ARG A 53 -0.34 6.73 -4.06
N GLU A 54 -0.55 7.56 -5.08
CA GLU A 54 -1.89 7.74 -5.66
C GLU A 54 -2.46 6.41 -6.19
N LYS A 55 -1.62 5.56 -6.79
CA LYS A 55 -2.02 4.21 -7.21
C LYS A 55 -2.37 3.31 -6.03
N LEU A 56 -1.60 3.38 -4.94
CA LEU A 56 -1.86 2.62 -3.72
C LEU A 56 -3.20 3.01 -3.10
N HIS A 57 -3.46 4.31 -2.92
CA HIS A 57 -4.74 4.78 -2.37
C HIS A 57 -5.92 4.35 -3.23
N ARG A 58 -5.77 4.38 -4.57
CA ARG A 58 -6.81 3.91 -5.48
C ARG A 58 -7.04 2.40 -5.39
N LEU A 59 -5.98 1.61 -5.22
CA LEU A 59 -6.10 0.17 -5.04
C LEU A 59 -6.78 -0.16 -3.72
N LEU A 60 -6.38 0.48 -2.61
CA LEU A 60 -7.02 0.32 -1.31
C LEU A 60 -8.51 0.69 -1.35
N TYR A 61 -8.87 1.75 -2.08
CA TYR A 61 -10.28 2.08 -2.32
C TYR A 61 -11.04 0.95 -3.04
N PHE A 62 -10.46 0.33 -4.06
CA PHE A 62 -11.11 -0.77 -4.76
C PHE A 62 -11.22 -2.04 -3.90
N ILE A 63 -10.23 -2.31 -3.05
CA ILE A 63 -10.27 -3.40 -2.07
C ILE A 63 -11.41 -3.15 -1.07
N ASP A 64 -11.53 -1.95 -0.52
CA ASP A 64 -12.57 -1.57 0.45
C ASP A 64 -13.99 -1.79 -0.08
N ILE A 65 -14.23 -1.47 -1.36
CA ILE A 65 -15.55 -1.66 -2.00
C ILE A 65 -15.74 -3.05 -2.61
N GLY A 66 -14.77 -3.96 -2.48
CA GLY A 66 -14.84 -5.33 -2.99
C GLY A 66 -14.70 -5.46 -4.53
N GLU A 67 -14.14 -4.45 -5.20
CA GLU A 67 -13.88 -4.42 -6.65
C GLU A 67 -12.44 -4.85 -6.99
N ALA A 68 -11.61 -5.15 -5.99
CA ALA A 68 -10.28 -5.71 -6.14
C ALA A 68 -9.97 -6.72 -5.03
N ASP A 69 -9.25 -7.77 -5.39
CA ASP A 69 -8.77 -8.77 -4.43
C ASP A 69 -7.49 -8.29 -3.71
N LEU A 70 -7.27 -8.85 -2.52
CA LEU A 70 -6.05 -8.68 -1.72
C LEU A 70 -4.83 -9.31 -2.41
#